data_AF-A0A2N1V7R6-F1
#
_entry.id   AF-A0A2N1V7R6-F1
#
_cell.length_a   1.000
_cell.length_b   1.000
_cell.length_c   1.000
_cell.angle_alpha   90.00
_cell.angle_beta   90.00
_cell.angle_gamma   90.00
#
_symmetry.space_group_name_H-M   'P 1'
#
loop_
_entity.id
_entity.type
_entity.pdbx_description
1 polymer ?
#
loop_
_entity_poly.entity_id
_entity_poly.type
_entity_poly.pdbx_seq_one_letter_code
_entity_poly.pdbx_strand_id
1 'polypeptide(L)'
;MFISQSQIRDWKTGEKTNIEFGFDLDIDEEFFIDSLFIFKLTNDTEYSLFYDKSEKIEVYFPTKNNIFLEGKLTYPFGWILDPYIAASGQTQITEMFKYQGERRVQTAKLWDPVISIQSSGFTFKIPLDSINSTIFNLATTLRQVRSNEYTLLADDKKTKDIVENYKAEIGLTISNELNVKLDDKNSILKSKVIVFSKYEDLEKWAYQQQIELQTKFLGICVFSFKLGLIYDEDISKQLNYNQSMQLGINLALFKD
;
A
#
# COMPACT_ATOMS: atom_id res chain seq x y z
N MET A 1 14.56 -7.69 -7.28
CA MET A 1 14.06 -9.07 -7.54
C MET A 1 14.16 -9.87 -6.25
N PHE A 2 13.18 -10.71 -5.96
CA PHE A 2 13.14 -11.50 -4.75
C PHE A 2 12.46 -12.85 -4.96
N ILE A 3 12.77 -13.79 -4.07
CA ILE A 3 11.92 -14.92 -3.75
C ILE A 3 11.26 -14.63 -2.40
N SER A 4 9.99 -14.96 -2.24
CA SER A 4 9.28 -14.71 -0.99
C SER A 4 8.39 -15.86 -0.59
N GLN A 5 8.33 -16.09 0.71
CA GLN A 5 7.26 -16.86 1.32
C GLN A 5 6.23 -15.89 1.88
N SER A 6 4.97 -16.02 1.46
CA SER A 6 3.85 -15.21 1.96
C SER A 6 2.85 -16.09 2.69
N GLN A 7 2.26 -15.57 3.76
CA GLN A 7 1.13 -16.12 4.46
C GLN A 7 0.04 -15.06 4.52
N ILE A 8 -1.09 -15.36 3.90
CA ILE A 8 -2.25 -14.46 3.82
C ILE A 8 -3.37 -15.10 4.61
N ARG A 9 -3.97 -14.33 5.52
CA ARG A 9 -5.24 -14.67 6.14
C ARG A 9 -6.31 -13.71 5.66
N ASP A 10 -7.22 -14.22 4.84
CA ASP A 10 -8.41 -13.50 4.39
C ASP A 10 -9.63 -14.14 5.07
N TRP A 11 -10.49 -13.32 5.66
CA TRP A 11 -11.70 -13.78 6.33
C TRP A 11 -12.66 -14.59 5.44
N LYS A 12 -12.67 -14.37 4.11
CA LYS A 12 -13.49 -15.14 3.15
C LYS A 12 -12.81 -16.41 2.69
N THR A 13 -11.49 -16.37 2.46
CA THR A 13 -10.77 -17.47 1.79
C THR A 13 -9.90 -18.31 2.72
N GLY A 14 -9.81 -17.95 4.00
CA GLY A 14 -8.99 -18.63 4.99
C GLY A 14 -7.50 -18.27 4.90
N GLU A 15 -6.67 -19.07 5.55
CA GLU A 15 -5.22 -18.94 5.52
C GLU A 15 -4.63 -19.65 4.30
N LYS A 16 -3.71 -18.98 3.61
CA LYS A 16 -2.97 -19.52 2.46
C LYS A 16 -1.50 -19.19 2.60
N THR A 17 -0.65 -20.14 2.25
CA THR A 17 0.81 -19.98 2.25
C THR A 17 1.34 -20.24 0.85
N ASN A 18 2.09 -19.28 0.30
CA ASN A 18 2.59 -19.33 -1.07
C ASN A 18 4.10 -19.07 -1.11
N ILE A 19 4.76 -19.59 -2.14
CA ILE A 19 6.14 -19.26 -2.49
C ILE A 19 6.13 -18.52 -3.83
N GLU A 20 6.58 -17.29 -3.83
CA GLU A 20 6.41 -16.37 -4.94
C GLU A 20 7.76 -15.86 -5.44
N PHE A 21 7.81 -15.57 -6.74
CA PHE A 21 8.94 -14.88 -7.36
C PHE A 21 8.45 -13.55 -7.90
N GLY A 22 9.19 -12.49 -7.62
CA GLY A 22 8.72 -11.16 -7.98
C GLY A 22 9.80 -10.09 -8.07
N PHE A 23 9.33 -8.90 -8.42
CA PHE A 23 10.10 -7.68 -8.32
C PHE A 23 9.26 -6.63 -7.61
N ASP A 24 9.94 -5.84 -6.78
CA ASP A 24 9.41 -4.67 -6.11
C ASP A 24 10.30 -3.50 -6.57
N LEU A 25 9.68 -2.38 -6.95
CA LEU A 25 10.32 -1.11 -7.26
C LEU A 25 9.74 -0.06 -6.30
N ASP A 26 10.57 0.40 -5.37
CA ASP A 26 10.27 1.45 -4.41
C ASP A 26 11.13 2.67 -4.78
N ILE A 27 10.49 3.78 -5.13
CA ILE A 27 11.12 5.07 -5.38
C ILE A 27 10.51 6.04 -4.36
N ASP A 28 11.36 6.65 -3.54
CA ASP A 28 10.94 7.68 -2.60
C ASP A 28 11.92 8.86 -2.67
N GLU A 29 11.58 9.86 -3.49
CA GLU A 29 12.49 10.96 -3.84
C GLU A 29 11.89 12.31 -3.44
N GLU A 30 12.70 13.15 -2.80
CA GLU A 30 12.32 14.51 -2.37
C GLU A 30 13.08 15.56 -3.20
N PHE A 31 12.32 16.51 -3.75
CA PHE A 31 12.81 17.60 -4.59
C PHE A 31 12.44 18.94 -3.96
N PHE A 32 13.40 19.85 -3.86
CA PHE A 32 13.14 21.23 -3.44
C PHE A 32 12.72 22.05 -4.66
N ILE A 33 11.45 22.42 -4.72
CA ILE A 33 10.92 23.36 -5.72
C ILE A 33 11.10 24.76 -5.12
N ASP A 34 12.31 25.30 -5.31
CA ASP A 34 12.81 26.52 -4.66
C ASP A 34 12.83 26.41 -3.12
N SER A 35 13.14 27.51 -2.43
CA SER A 35 13.13 27.65 -0.97
C SER A 35 11.75 27.51 -0.33
N LEU A 36 10.68 27.52 -1.13
CA LEU A 36 9.31 27.60 -0.65
C LEU A 36 8.59 26.25 -0.62
N PHE A 37 8.94 25.27 -1.47
CA PHE A 37 8.18 24.03 -1.57
C PHE A 37 9.07 22.79 -1.62
N ILE A 38 8.59 21.72 -1.01
CA ILE A 38 9.19 20.39 -1.08
C ILE A 38 8.19 19.48 -1.79
N PHE A 39 8.59 18.95 -2.94
CA PHE A 39 7.83 17.96 -3.67
C PHE A 39 8.41 16.57 -3.44
N LYS A 40 7.59 15.66 -2.95
CA LYS A 40 7.93 14.26 -2.72
C LYS A 40 7.22 13.39 -3.74
N LEU A 41 7.98 12.59 -4.47
CA LEU A 41 7.47 11.59 -5.41
C LEU A 41 7.68 10.21 -4.80
N THR A 42 6.60 9.48 -4.61
CA THR A 42 6.64 8.10 -4.14
C THR A 42 6.05 7.18 -5.20
N ASN A 43 6.76 6.13 -5.58
CA ASN A 43 6.26 5.05 -6.41
C ASN A 43 6.52 3.72 -5.71
N ASP A 44 5.48 2.90 -5.61
CA ASP A 44 5.56 1.54 -5.11
C ASP A 44 4.92 0.62 -6.14
N THR A 45 5.75 -0.16 -6.83
CA THR A 45 5.33 -1.10 -7.85
C THR A 45 5.74 -2.51 -7.43
N GLU A 46 4.76 -3.37 -7.16
CA GLU A 46 4.98 -4.75 -6.75
C GLU A 46 4.34 -5.71 -7.76
N TYR A 47 5.12 -6.68 -8.23
CA TYR A 47 4.61 -7.77 -9.05
C TYR A 47 5.23 -9.09 -8.63
N SER A 48 4.39 -10.08 -8.35
CA SER A 48 4.85 -11.43 -8.03
C SER A 48 3.97 -12.49 -8.68
N LEU A 49 4.61 -13.60 -9.01
CA LEU A 49 3.99 -14.79 -9.58
C LEU A 49 4.15 -15.96 -8.61
N PHE A 50 3.05 -16.66 -8.39
CA PHE A 50 3.01 -17.95 -7.70
C PHE A 50 2.87 -19.08 -8.72
N TYR A 51 3.58 -20.18 -8.48
CA TYR A 51 3.43 -21.42 -9.21
C TYR A 51 2.67 -22.43 -8.33
N ASP A 52 1.45 -22.77 -8.74
CA ASP A 52 0.67 -23.84 -8.12
C ASP A 52 0.76 -25.11 -8.97
N LYS A 53 1.19 -26.21 -8.36
CA LYS A 53 1.14 -27.55 -8.95
C LYS A 53 0.12 -28.40 -8.21
N SER A 54 -1.16 -28.04 -8.31
CA SER A 54 -2.25 -28.95 -7.96
C SER A 54 -2.43 -29.99 -9.08
N GLU A 55 -2.77 -31.23 -8.74
CA GLU A 55 -2.70 -32.43 -9.60
C GLU A 55 -3.48 -32.39 -10.93
N LYS A 56 -4.21 -31.31 -11.25
CA LYS A 56 -5.04 -31.23 -12.45
C LYS A 56 -4.75 -30.04 -13.37
N ILE A 57 -4.06 -28.98 -12.94
CA ILE A 57 -3.75 -27.83 -13.81
C ILE A 57 -2.45 -27.15 -13.33
N GLU A 58 -1.45 -27.04 -14.22
CA GLU A 58 -0.27 -26.19 -14.02
C GLU A 58 -0.65 -24.74 -14.30
N VAL A 59 -0.60 -23.86 -13.30
CA VAL A 59 -0.98 -22.46 -13.51
C VAL A 59 -0.09 -21.49 -12.73
N TYR A 60 0.30 -20.43 -13.44
CA TYR A 60 0.93 -19.24 -12.86
C TYR A 60 -0.13 -18.21 -12.52
N PHE A 61 -0.12 -17.73 -11.28
CA PHE A 61 -1.04 -16.67 -10.84
C PHE A 61 -0.27 -15.46 -10.33
N PRO A 62 -0.63 -14.24 -10.75
CA PRO A 62 -0.14 -13.05 -10.10
C PRO A 62 -0.75 -12.96 -8.70
N THR A 63 0.10 -12.94 -7.68
CA THR A 63 -0.28 -12.84 -6.26
C THR A 63 -0.18 -11.40 -5.78
N LYS A 64 0.90 -10.70 -6.13
CA LYS A 64 1.01 -9.24 -6.03
C LYS A 64 0.97 -8.63 -7.42
N ASN A 65 0.23 -7.54 -7.57
CA ASN A 65 0.01 -6.89 -8.85
C ASN A 65 -0.43 -5.44 -8.64
N ASN A 66 0.45 -4.61 -8.11
CA ASN A 66 0.10 -3.26 -7.72
C ASN A 66 1.06 -2.25 -8.35
N ILE A 67 0.50 -1.16 -8.86
CA ILE A 67 1.25 0.05 -9.17
C ILE A 67 0.62 1.20 -8.38
N PHE A 68 1.43 1.85 -7.57
CA PHE A 68 1.07 3.01 -6.78
C PHE A 68 2.00 4.18 -7.13
N LEU A 69 1.42 5.36 -7.30
CA LEU A 69 2.15 6.60 -7.53
C LEU A 69 1.54 7.70 -6.69
N GLU A 70 2.36 8.45 -5.98
CA GLU A 70 1.96 9.60 -5.17
C GLU A 70 2.89 10.78 -5.42
N GLY A 71 2.28 11.96 -5.59
CA GLY A 71 2.98 13.23 -5.51
C GLY A 71 2.46 14.03 -4.32
N LYS A 72 3.35 14.43 -3.41
CA LYS A 72 3.04 15.26 -2.24
C LYS A 72 3.82 16.57 -2.32
N LEU A 73 3.12 17.70 -2.32
CA LEU A 73 3.70 19.03 -2.26
C LEU A 73 3.50 19.59 -0.84
N THR A 74 4.60 19.90 -0.17
CA THR A 74 4.63 20.44 1.20
C THR A 74 5.20 21.85 1.18
N TYR A 75 4.58 22.75 1.94
CA TYR A 75 5.05 24.13 2.11
C TYR A 75 5.67 24.29 3.51
N PRO A 76 7.00 24.23 3.66
CA PRO A 76 7.68 24.40 4.95
C PRO A 76 7.56 25.85 5.44
N PHE A 77 6.52 26.15 6.20
CA PHE A 77 6.23 27.52 6.66
C PHE A 77 7.03 27.90 7.92
N GLY A 78 7.88 27.00 8.43
CA GLY A 78 8.68 27.21 9.64
C GLY A 78 7.84 27.14 10.93
N TRP A 79 6.60 26.67 10.83
CA TRP A 79 5.74 26.34 11.97
C TRP A 79 5.92 24.88 12.36
N ILE A 80 5.34 24.47 13.49
CA ILE A 80 5.29 23.06 13.90
C ILE A 80 4.50 22.23 12.87
N LEU A 81 3.56 22.85 12.13
CA LEU A 81 2.72 22.19 11.14
C LEU A 81 3.00 22.78 9.76
N ASP A 82 3.36 21.92 8.81
CA ASP A 82 3.55 22.32 7.41
C ASP A 82 2.32 21.91 6.60
N PRO A 83 1.63 22.83 5.92
CA PRO A 83 0.52 22.46 5.05
C PRO A 83 1.04 21.66 3.84
N TYR A 84 0.25 20.69 3.41
CA TYR A 84 0.54 19.89 2.23
C TYR A 84 -0.71 19.60 1.41
N ILE A 85 -0.47 19.34 0.12
CA ILE A 85 -1.43 18.71 -0.79
C ILE A 85 -0.78 17.45 -1.36
N ALA A 86 -1.54 16.38 -1.50
CA ALA A 86 -1.05 15.16 -2.13
C ALA A 86 -2.12 14.57 -3.05
N ALA A 87 -1.66 13.97 -4.14
CA ALA A 87 -2.48 13.19 -5.05
C ALA A 87 -1.80 11.86 -5.31
N SER A 88 -2.56 10.77 -5.19
CA SER A 88 -2.07 9.44 -5.50
C SER A 88 -3.04 8.65 -6.37
N GLY A 89 -2.47 7.71 -7.11
CA GLY A 89 -3.17 6.79 -7.98
C GLY A 89 -2.67 5.37 -7.75
N GLN A 90 -3.59 4.43 -7.69
CA GLN A 90 -3.31 3.01 -7.54
C GLN A 90 -4.11 2.21 -8.56
N THR A 91 -3.45 1.28 -9.24
CA THR A 91 -4.12 0.31 -10.11
C THR A 91 -3.33 -0.99 -10.20
N GLN A 92 -3.82 -1.94 -10.99
CA GLN A 92 -3.17 -3.22 -11.24
C GLN A 92 -2.32 -3.12 -12.50
N ILE A 93 -1.22 -3.88 -12.58
CA ILE A 93 -0.31 -3.92 -13.75
C ILE A 93 -0.89 -4.84 -14.83
N THR A 94 -1.47 -5.96 -14.41
CA THR A 94 -2.04 -6.98 -15.28
C THR A 94 -3.34 -7.55 -14.71
N GLU A 95 -3.83 -8.63 -15.29
CA GLU A 95 -5.02 -9.34 -14.84
C GLU A 95 -4.81 -10.00 -13.47
N MET A 96 -5.78 -9.88 -12.57
CA MET A 96 -5.80 -10.59 -11.29
C MET A 96 -6.99 -11.54 -11.24
N PHE A 97 -6.85 -12.64 -10.50
CA PHE A 97 -7.87 -13.69 -10.43
C PHE A 97 -8.15 -14.10 -8.99
N LYS A 98 -9.41 -14.47 -8.73
CA LYS A 98 -9.82 -15.15 -7.52
C LYS A 98 -10.46 -16.49 -7.87
N TYR A 99 -10.25 -17.46 -7.00
CA TYR A 99 -10.93 -18.74 -7.06
C TYR A 99 -12.28 -18.65 -6.33
N GLN A 100 -13.35 -19.04 -7.03
CA GLN A 100 -14.66 -19.30 -6.45
C GLN A 100 -14.99 -20.78 -6.67
N GLY A 101 -14.66 -21.61 -5.67
CA GLY A 101 -14.65 -23.06 -5.83
C GLY A 101 -13.63 -23.49 -6.90
N GLU A 102 -14.07 -24.26 -7.89
CA GLU A 102 -13.23 -24.72 -9.01
C GLU A 102 -13.11 -23.69 -10.15
N ARG A 103 -13.88 -22.59 -10.11
CA ARG A 103 -13.90 -21.59 -11.18
C ARG A 103 -12.93 -20.45 -10.88
N ARG A 104 -12.14 -20.10 -11.91
CA ARG A 104 -11.30 -18.91 -11.95
C ARG A 104 -12.14 -17.72 -12.41
N VAL A 105 -12.24 -16.70 -11.58
CA VAL A 105 -12.93 -15.45 -11.90
C VAL A 105 -11.90 -14.33 -11.93
N GLN A 106 -11.83 -13.60 -13.04
CA GLN A 106 -11.00 -12.41 -13.14
C GLN A 106 -11.58 -11.30 -12.27
N THR A 107 -10.73 -10.63 -11.51
CA THR A 107 -11.13 -9.60 -10.55
C THR A 107 -10.48 -8.25 -10.80
N ALA A 108 -9.54 -8.17 -11.74
CA ALA A 108 -8.96 -6.92 -12.18
C ALA A 108 -8.23 -7.09 -13.53
N LYS A 109 -7.93 -5.96 -14.16
CA LYS A 109 -6.99 -5.79 -15.28
C LYS A 109 -6.25 -4.47 -15.14
N LEU A 110 -5.32 -4.22 -16.06
CA LEU A 110 -4.64 -2.93 -16.16
C LEU A 110 -5.66 -1.78 -16.23
N TRP A 111 -5.54 -0.79 -15.35
CA TRP A 111 -6.46 0.36 -15.25
C TRP A 111 -7.90 0.01 -14.84
N ASP A 112 -8.15 -1.16 -14.24
CA ASP A 112 -9.48 -1.50 -13.71
C ASP A 112 -9.40 -2.56 -12.59
N PRO A 113 -9.63 -2.19 -11.31
CA PRO A 113 -10.05 -0.88 -10.83
C PRO A 113 -8.89 0.13 -10.71
N VAL A 114 -9.24 1.41 -10.69
CA VAL A 114 -8.33 2.53 -10.40
C VAL A 114 -8.83 3.25 -9.16
N ILE A 115 -7.94 3.42 -8.19
CA ILE A 115 -8.18 4.20 -6.98
C ILE A 115 -7.38 5.49 -7.10
N SER A 116 -8.03 6.63 -6.96
CA SER A 116 -7.37 7.93 -6.89
C SER A 116 -7.69 8.60 -5.56
N ILE A 117 -6.67 9.10 -4.89
CA ILE A 117 -6.80 9.77 -3.60
C ILE A 117 -6.24 11.17 -3.73
N GLN A 118 -6.99 12.16 -3.26
CA GLN A 118 -6.52 13.53 -3.13
C GLN A 118 -6.64 13.93 -1.67
N SER A 119 -5.59 14.49 -1.10
CA SER A 119 -5.57 14.91 0.29
C SER A 119 -4.99 16.30 0.44
N SER A 120 -5.53 17.06 1.38
CA SER A 120 -5.01 18.36 1.77
C SER A 120 -5.05 18.45 3.29
N GLY A 121 -3.95 18.86 3.89
CA GLY A 121 -3.82 18.81 5.34
C GLY A 121 -2.53 19.38 5.85
N PHE A 122 -2.16 18.94 7.04
CA PHE A 122 -0.94 19.35 7.71
C PHE A 122 -0.07 18.13 8.01
N THR A 123 1.23 18.30 7.83
CA THR A 123 2.25 17.33 8.20
C THR A 123 3.06 17.88 9.36
N PHE A 124 3.45 16.99 10.27
CA PHE A 124 4.30 17.29 11.41
C PHE A 124 5.41 16.26 11.48
N LYS A 125 6.66 16.71 11.46
CA LYS A 125 7.84 15.84 11.58
C LYS A 125 8.43 15.96 12.98
N ILE A 126 8.47 14.85 13.70
CA ILE A 126 9.11 14.73 15.01
C ILE A 126 10.46 14.01 14.81
N PRO A 127 11.60 14.68 15.00
CA PRO A 127 12.88 14.00 15.08
C PRO A 127 12.93 13.14 16.36
N LEU A 128 13.29 11.87 16.22
CA LEU A 128 13.50 10.97 17.35
C LEU A 128 14.97 11.02 17.79
N ASP A 129 15.88 11.08 16.82
CA ASP A 129 17.32 11.30 16.99
C ASP A 129 17.89 11.98 15.73
N SER A 130 19.20 11.94 15.51
CA SER A 130 19.87 12.58 14.36
C SER A 130 19.55 11.95 13.01
N ILE A 131 19.08 10.71 12.97
CA ILE A 131 18.87 9.94 11.74
C ILE A 131 17.44 9.39 11.59
N ASN A 132 16.68 9.33 12.69
CA ASN A 132 15.35 8.77 12.77
C ASN A 132 14.32 9.87 12.99
N SER A 133 13.18 9.73 12.30
CA SER A 133 12.07 10.65 12.46
C SER A 133 10.74 9.94 12.27
N THR A 134 9.70 10.54 12.82
CA THR A 134 8.33 10.15 12.58
C THR A 134 7.56 11.31 11.99
N ILE A 135 6.70 11.02 11.01
CA ILE A 135 5.88 12.00 10.29
C ILE A 135 4.43 11.69 10.60
N PHE A 136 3.71 12.66 11.15
CA PHE A 136 2.28 12.61 11.36
C PHE A 136 1.59 13.48 10.32
N ASN A 137 0.52 12.98 9.71
CA ASN A 137 -0.31 13.74 8.81
C ASN A 137 -1.76 13.72 9.29
N LEU A 138 -2.42 14.87 9.19
CA LEU A 138 -3.85 15.04 9.37
C LEU A 138 -4.39 15.73 8.13
N ALA A 139 -5.31 15.10 7.43
CA ALA A 139 -5.84 15.64 6.17
C ALA A 139 -7.31 15.38 5.97
N THR A 140 -7.94 16.28 5.22
CA THR A 140 -9.17 15.99 4.50
C THR A 140 -8.81 15.26 3.22
N THR A 141 -9.51 14.16 2.95
CA THR A 141 -9.19 13.24 1.86
C THR A 141 -10.43 12.93 1.03
N LEU A 142 -10.27 13.02 -0.28
CA LEU A 142 -11.23 12.53 -1.28
C LEU A 142 -10.66 11.23 -1.89
N ARG A 143 -11.31 10.10 -1.60
CA ARG A 143 -11.02 8.80 -2.20
C ARG A 143 -12.03 8.51 -3.29
N GLN A 144 -11.54 8.19 -4.49
CA GLN A 144 -12.37 7.84 -5.64
C GLN A 144 -11.97 6.47 -6.17
N VAL A 145 -12.94 5.60 -6.40
CA VAL A 145 -12.75 4.31 -7.04
C VAL A 145 -13.50 4.33 -8.36
N ARG A 146 -12.80 4.04 -9.46
CA ARG A 146 -13.36 3.89 -10.80
C ARG A 146 -13.10 2.47 -11.27
N SER A 147 -14.14 1.82 -11.74
CA SER A 147 -14.07 0.49 -12.34
C SER A 147 -14.97 0.44 -13.57
N ASN A 148 -14.70 -0.46 -14.51
CA ASN A 148 -15.57 -0.67 -15.66
C ASN A 148 -16.21 -2.07 -15.60
N GLU A 149 -15.39 -3.10 -15.50
CA GLU A 149 -15.82 -4.50 -15.47
C GLU A 149 -15.70 -5.13 -14.07
N TYR A 150 -14.76 -4.65 -13.24
CA TYR A 150 -14.42 -5.26 -11.95
C TYR A 150 -14.90 -4.42 -10.75
N THR A 151 -16.21 -4.21 -10.69
CA THR A 151 -16.87 -3.23 -9.82
C THR A 151 -16.84 -3.55 -8.32
N LEU A 152 -16.25 -4.67 -7.90
CA LEU A 152 -16.21 -5.14 -6.50
C LEU A 152 -15.76 -4.09 -5.46
N LEU A 153 -14.92 -3.13 -5.85
CA LEU A 153 -14.47 -2.02 -4.99
C LEU A 153 -15.32 -0.74 -5.12
N ALA A 154 -16.04 -0.58 -6.22
CA ALA A 154 -16.89 0.58 -6.50
C ALA A 154 -18.35 0.35 -6.08
N ASP A 155 -18.82 -0.90 -6.14
CA ASP A 155 -20.21 -1.28 -5.95
C ASP A 155 -20.68 -1.15 -4.49
N ASP A 156 -21.78 -0.43 -4.24
CA ASP A 156 -22.44 -0.41 -2.94
C ASP A 156 -23.38 -1.62 -2.78
N LYS A 157 -23.07 -2.48 -1.79
CA LYS A 157 -23.90 -3.64 -1.44
C LYS A 157 -25.33 -3.28 -1.03
N LYS A 158 -25.60 -2.00 -0.71
CA LYS A 158 -26.94 -1.50 -0.36
C LYS A 158 -27.83 -1.30 -1.60
N THR A 159 -27.25 -1.00 -2.77
CA THR A 159 -27.98 -0.80 -4.03
C THR A 159 -28.09 -2.10 -4.81
N LYS A 160 -29.00 -3.00 -4.39
CA LYS A 160 -29.10 -4.36 -4.96
C LYS A 160 -29.44 -4.43 -6.45
N ASP A 161 -30.00 -3.37 -7.02
CA ASP A 161 -30.53 -3.35 -8.39
C ASP A 161 -29.59 -2.66 -9.40
N ILE A 162 -28.47 -2.07 -8.94
CA ILE A 162 -27.55 -1.30 -9.78
C ILE A 162 -26.13 -1.70 -9.41
N VAL A 163 -25.32 -2.04 -10.42
CA VAL A 163 -23.89 -2.24 -10.24
C VAL A 163 -23.19 -0.89 -10.41
N GLU A 164 -22.66 -0.34 -9.33
CA GLU A 164 -21.99 0.97 -9.36
C GLU A 164 -20.54 0.83 -9.86
N ASN A 165 -20.19 1.64 -10.85
CA ASN A 165 -18.86 1.64 -11.48
C ASN A 165 -17.97 2.78 -10.96
N TYR A 166 -18.52 3.64 -10.11
CA TYR A 166 -17.85 4.78 -9.52
C TYR A 166 -18.28 4.98 -8.07
N LYS A 167 -17.29 5.16 -7.19
CA LYS A 167 -17.49 5.48 -5.78
C LYS A 167 -16.64 6.67 -5.40
N ALA A 168 -17.20 7.65 -4.71
CA ALA A 168 -16.48 8.79 -4.17
C ALA A 168 -16.78 8.92 -2.67
N GLU A 169 -15.73 9.06 -1.88
CA GLU A 169 -15.82 9.14 -0.42
C GLU A 169 -14.93 10.28 0.05
N ILE A 170 -15.54 11.24 0.75
CA ILE A 170 -14.82 12.33 1.39
C ILE A 170 -14.75 12.09 2.89
N GLY A 171 -13.60 12.35 3.49
CA GLY A 171 -13.38 12.06 4.90
C GLY A 171 -12.13 12.68 5.47
N LEU A 172 -11.79 12.21 6.67
CA LEU A 172 -10.61 12.61 7.41
C LEU A 172 -9.63 11.44 7.45
N THR A 173 -8.37 11.73 7.13
CA THR A 173 -7.27 10.78 7.23
C THR A 173 -6.30 11.24 8.31
N ILE A 174 -5.95 10.31 9.20
CA ILE A 174 -4.79 10.43 10.08
C ILE A 174 -3.78 9.40 9.62
N SER A 175 -2.55 9.80 9.38
CA SER A 175 -1.46 8.86 9.10
C SER A 175 -0.24 9.13 9.95
N ASN A 176 0.49 8.05 10.24
CA ASN A 176 1.78 8.10 10.88
C ASN A 176 2.77 7.26 10.07
N GLU A 177 3.92 7.83 9.80
CA GLU A 177 5.05 7.16 9.16
C GLU A 177 6.23 7.21 10.13
N LEU A 178 6.86 6.06 10.33
CA LEU A 178 8.01 5.86 11.17
C LEU A 178 9.10 5.22 10.31
N ASN A 179 10.27 5.83 10.26
CA ASN A 179 11.43 5.27 9.59
C ASN A 179 12.60 5.30 10.58
N VAL A 180 13.01 4.11 11.01
CA VAL A 180 14.04 3.91 12.02
C VAL A 180 15.16 3.06 11.43
N LYS A 181 16.36 3.64 11.33
CA LYS A 181 17.60 2.90 11.12
C LYS A 181 17.98 2.24 12.44
N LEU A 182 17.91 0.91 12.47
CA LEU A 182 18.23 0.11 13.66
C LEU A 182 19.74 -0.02 13.87
N ASP A 183 20.49 0.04 12.78
CA ASP A 183 21.95 0.16 12.76
C ASP A 183 22.35 1.12 11.63
N ASP A 184 23.60 1.59 11.64
CA ASP A 184 24.05 2.62 10.70
C ASP A 184 24.09 2.18 9.23
N LYS A 185 24.02 0.87 8.92
CA LYS A 185 24.45 0.37 7.59
C LYS A 185 23.61 -0.73 6.96
N ASN A 186 22.86 -1.49 7.73
CA ASN A 186 22.32 -2.77 7.31
C ASN A 186 20.82 -2.92 7.58
N SER A 187 20.26 -2.27 8.61
CA SER A 187 18.92 -2.58 9.09
C SER A 187 18.02 -1.35 9.19
N ILE A 188 16.86 -1.40 8.54
CA ILE A 188 15.85 -0.34 8.54
C ILE A 188 14.49 -0.94 8.91
N LEU A 189 13.80 -0.28 9.83
CA LEU A 189 12.42 -0.54 10.18
C LEU A 189 11.55 0.61 9.67
N LYS A 190 10.66 0.33 8.72
CA LYS A 190 9.61 1.23 8.25
C LYS A 190 8.27 0.80 8.86
N SER A 191 7.48 1.75 9.32
CA SER A 191 6.08 1.51 9.71
C SER A 191 5.21 2.64 9.20
N LYS A 192 4.10 2.31 8.56
CA LYS A 192 3.10 3.26 8.07
C LYS A 192 1.74 2.84 8.59
N VAL A 193 1.06 3.75 9.28
CA VAL A 193 -0.30 3.58 9.77
C VAL A 193 -1.18 4.62 9.10
N ILE A 194 -2.33 4.21 8.59
CA ILE A 194 -3.34 5.08 7.99
C ILE A 194 -4.69 4.72 8.60
N VAL A 195 -5.37 5.73 9.13
CA VAL A 195 -6.76 5.66 9.57
C VAL A 195 -7.56 6.61 8.70
N PHE A 196 -8.65 6.12 8.10
CA PHE A 196 -9.57 6.92 7.32
C PHE A 196 -10.99 6.78 7.85
N SER A 197 -11.71 7.88 7.98
CA SER A 197 -13.12 7.89 8.35
C SER A 197 -13.90 8.85 7.47
N LYS A 198 -15.11 8.48 7.07
CA LYS A 198 -15.94 9.29 6.15
C LYS A 198 -16.67 10.36 6.94
N TYR A 199 -16.85 11.54 6.35
CA TYR A 199 -17.65 12.58 7.03
C TYR A 199 -19.12 12.20 7.20
N GLU A 200 -19.65 11.36 6.31
CA GLU A 200 -21.01 10.84 6.37
C GLU A 200 -21.23 9.89 7.55
N ASP A 201 -20.17 9.21 8.01
CA ASP A 201 -20.24 8.18 9.05
C ASP A 201 -18.91 8.10 9.79
N LEU A 202 -18.72 9.02 10.75
CA LEU A 202 -17.48 9.16 11.51
C LEU A 202 -17.23 8.01 12.51
N GLU A 203 -18.27 7.23 12.82
CA GLU A 203 -18.15 6.06 13.69
C GLU A 203 -17.45 4.91 12.99
N LYS A 204 -17.53 4.87 11.65
CA LYS A 204 -16.81 3.90 10.83
C LYS A 204 -15.44 4.39 10.45
N TRP A 205 -14.49 3.47 10.52
CA TRP A 205 -13.10 3.74 10.19
C TRP A 205 -12.51 2.56 9.42
N ALA A 206 -11.65 2.90 8.48
CA ALA A 206 -10.75 1.98 7.81
C ALA A 206 -9.36 2.16 8.39
N TYR A 207 -8.71 1.05 8.69
CA TYR A 207 -7.37 0.97 9.26
C TYR A 207 -6.48 0.15 8.36
N GLN A 208 -5.32 0.73 8.06
CA GLN A 208 -4.25 0.05 7.35
C GLN A 208 -2.95 0.30 8.09
N GLN A 209 -2.21 -0.78 8.36
CA GLN A 209 -0.86 -0.70 8.87
C GLN A 209 0.06 -1.57 8.05
N GLN A 210 1.24 -1.04 7.73
CA GLN A 210 2.32 -1.76 7.10
C GLN A 210 3.55 -1.61 7.98
N ILE A 211 4.18 -2.73 8.31
CA ILE A 211 5.46 -2.79 9.00
C ILE A 211 6.42 -3.53 8.09
N GLU A 212 7.59 -2.96 7.86
CA GLU A 212 8.64 -3.57 7.07
C GLU A 212 9.97 -3.49 7.80
N LEU A 213 10.61 -4.63 8.00
CA LEU A 213 11.97 -4.74 8.48
C LEU A 213 12.86 -5.24 7.35
N GLN A 214 13.82 -4.43 6.93
CA GLN A 214 14.80 -4.78 5.90
C GLN A 214 16.18 -4.89 6.54
N THR A 215 16.87 -6.01 6.32
CA THR A 215 18.24 -6.25 6.78
C THR A 215 19.12 -6.74 5.65
N LYS A 216 20.25 -6.06 5.43
CA LYS A 216 21.29 -6.44 4.48
C LYS A 216 22.28 -7.41 5.12
N PHE A 217 22.52 -8.52 4.44
CA PHE A 217 23.52 -9.52 4.82
C PHE A 217 24.20 -9.95 3.53
N LEU A 218 25.50 -9.71 3.34
CA LEU A 218 26.25 -9.96 2.07
C LEU A 218 26.14 -8.89 0.97
N GLY A 219 26.20 -7.60 1.31
CA GLY A 219 26.46 -6.52 0.34
C GLY A 219 25.26 -6.14 -0.56
N ILE A 220 24.74 -7.11 -1.32
CA ILE A 220 23.63 -6.95 -2.27
C ILE A 220 22.38 -7.74 -1.84
N CYS A 221 22.55 -8.73 -0.96
CA CYS A 221 21.44 -9.56 -0.49
C CYS A 221 20.73 -8.88 0.68
N VAL A 222 19.39 -8.89 0.60
CA VAL A 222 18.51 -8.27 1.57
C VAL A 222 17.45 -9.28 1.98
N PHE A 223 17.26 -9.37 3.28
CA PHE A 223 16.11 -9.99 3.91
C PHE A 223 15.08 -8.89 4.19
N SER A 224 13.83 -9.09 3.76
CA SER A 224 12.71 -8.20 4.09
C SER A 224 11.61 -9.00 4.75
N PHE A 225 11.18 -8.56 5.92
CA PHE A 225 9.96 -9.01 6.56
C PHE A 225 8.91 -7.89 6.43
N LYS A 226 7.78 -8.19 5.78
CA LYS A 226 6.64 -7.27 5.64
C LYS A 226 5.43 -7.85 6.36
N LEU A 227 4.76 -7.03 7.17
CA LEU A 227 3.47 -7.33 7.80
C LEU A 227 2.48 -6.21 7.43
N GLY A 228 1.43 -6.58 6.72
CA GLY A 228 0.29 -5.73 6.42
C GLY A 228 -0.92 -6.12 7.25
N LEU A 229 -1.57 -5.16 7.90
CA LEU A 229 -2.82 -5.31 8.62
C LEU A 229 -3.87 -4.42 7.95
N ILE A 230 -5.04 -4.97 7.66
CA ILE A 230 -6.13 -4.25 6.99
C ILE A 230 -7.45 -4.55 7.71
N TYR A 231 -8.16 -3.50 8.10
CA TYR A 231 -9.50 -3.54 8.65
C TYR A 231 -10.35 -2.46 7.99
N ASP A 232 -11.53 -2.80 7.53
CA ASP A 232 -12.47 -1.85 6.93
C ASP A 232 -13.88 -2.34 7.23
N GLU A 233 -14.63 -1.58 8.04
CA GLU A 233 -15.95 -1.97 8.53
C GLU A 233 -17.00 -2.16 7.42
N ASP A 234 -16.84 -1.49 6.27
CA ASP A 234 -17.75 -1.64 5.13
C ASP A 234 -17.46 -2.94 4.35
N ILE A 235 -16.23 -3.47 4.46
CA ILE A 235 -15.82 -4.72 3.82
C ILE A 235 -16.02 -5.91 4.76
N SER A 236 -15.47 -5.83 5.97
CA SER A 236 -15.48 -6.89 6.99
C SER A 236 -15.20 -6.34 8.39
N LYS A 237 -15.93 -6.84 9.39
CA LYS A 237 -15.68 -6.56 10.82
C LYS A 237 -14.48 -7.33 11.40
N GLN A 238 -13.71 -8.02 10.56
CA GLN A 238 -12.55 -8.82 10.98
C GLN A 238 -11.27 -8.22 10.40
N LEU A 239 -10.22 -8.21 11.23
CA LEU A 239 -8.87 -7.82 10.82
C LEU A 239 -8.31 -8.88 9.87
N ASN A 240 -7.81 -8.43 8.72
CA ASN A 240 -7.04 -9.24 7.79
C ASN A 240 -5.56 -8.94 7.96
N TYR A 241 -4.72 -9.95 7.77
CA TYR A 241 -3.29 -9.76 7.73
C TYR A 241 -2.64 -10.48 6.55
N ASN A 242 -1.58 -9.86 6.05
CA ASN A 242 -0.67 -10.45 5.08
C ASN A 242 0.74 -10.33 5.63
N GLN A 243 1.41 -11.46 5.79
CA GLN A 243 2.79 -11.54 6.22
C GLN A 243 3.63 -12.08 5.06
N SER A 244 4.78 -11.46 4.79
CA SER A 244 5.72 -12.00 3.81
C SER A 244 7.16 -11.89 4.29
N MET A 245 7.91 -12.95 4.07
CA MET A 245 9.36 -13.00 4.23
C MET A 245 9.98 -13.09 2.84
N GLN A 246 10.79 -12.12 2.48
CA GLN A 246 11.43 -11.99 1.19
C GLN A 246 12.94 -12.09 1.34
N LEU A 247 13.56 -12.86 0.45
CA LEU A 247 14.99 -12.88 0.24
C LEU A 247 15.26 -12.42 -1.18
N GLY A 248 16.04 -11.36 -1.33
CA GLY A 248 16.23 -10.76 -2.64
C GLY A 248 17.53 -10.01 -2.79
N ILE A 249 17.69 -9.48 -4.00
CA ILE A 249 18.77 -8.56 -4.35
C ILE A 249 18.14 -7.17 -4.42
N ASN A 250 18.66 -6.25 -3.61
CA ASN A 250 18.25 -4.84 -3.65
C ASN A 250 19.42 -4.00 -4.15
N LEU A 251 19.20 -3.28 -5.26
CA LEU A 251 20.19 -2.44 -5.91
C LEU A 251 20.11 -0.96 -5.47
N ALA A 252 19.05 -0.57 -4.75
CA ALA A 252 18.74 0.82 -4.41
C ALA A 252 18.97 1.16 -2.93
N LEU A 253 19.01 0.16 -2.04
CA LEU A 253 18.87 0.36 -0.59
C LEU A 253 19.98 1.21 0.06
N PHE A 254 21.15 1.40 -0.57
CA PHE A 254 22.24 2.18 -0.01
C PHE A 254 23.07 2.82 -1.13
N LYS A 255 22.67 4.01 -1.60
CA LYS A 255 23.64 4.98 -2.12
C LYS A 255 24.36 5.56 -0.90
N ASP A 256 25.67 5.38 -0.85
CA ASP A 256 26.56 6.13 0.03
C ASP A 256 26.44 7.65 -0.24
#